data_AF-A0AAN9HY52-F1
#
_entry.id   AF-A0AAN9HY52-F1
#
_cell.length_a   1.000
_cell.length_b   1.000
_cell.length_c   1.000
_cell.angle_alpha   90.00
_cell.angle_beta   90.00
_cell.angle_gamma   90.00
#
_symmetry.space_group_name_H-M   'P 1'
#
loop_
_entity.id
_entity.type
_entity.pdbx_description
1 polymer ?
#
loop_
_entity_poly.entity_id
_entity_poly.type
_entity_poly.pdbx_seq_one_letter_code
_entity_poly.pdbx_strand_id
1 'polypeptide(L)'
;MGRVIIQEYIKEVEKLAYKLLELIALSLGLEAKRFEEFFIKDQTSSIRLNHYPACPYPHLALGVGRHKDPGALTILAQDEVGGLEVKRKADQEWIRVKPTPDAYIINVADIIQVPMLNLPP
;
A
#
# COMPACT_ATOMS: atom_id res chain seq x y z
N MET A 1 -5.59 24.87 -7.86
CA MET A 1 -6.63 23.82 -7.84
C MET A 1 -6.03 22.44 -7.55
N GLY A 2 -5.20 21.86 -8.43
CA GLY A 2 -4.69 20.48 -8.28
C GLY A 2 -3.92 20.18 -6.98
N ARG A 3 -3.09 21.11 -6.50
CA ARG A 3 -2.34 20.93 -5.23
C ARG A 3 -3.25 20.75 -4.01
N VAL A 4 -4.34 21.53 -3.91
CA VAL A 4 -5.27 21.49 -2.77
C VAL A 4 -6.00 20.15 -2.73
N ILE A 5 -6.48 19.68 -3.88
CA ILE A 5 -7.17 18.39 -4.01
C ILE A 5 -6.25 17.24 -3.59
N ILE A 6 -5.00 17.25 -4.06
CA ILE A 6 -4.02 16.21 -3.69
C ILE A 6 -3.73 16.24 -2.18
N GLN A 7 -3.59 17.42 -1.59
CA GLN A 7 -3.34 17.55 -0.15
C GLN A 7 -4.52 17.04 0.69
N GLU A 8 -5.75 17.35 0.27
CA GLU A 8 -6.96 16.84 0.93
C GLU A 8 -7.07 15.32 0.81
N TYR A 9 -6.80 14.79 -0.39
CA TYR A 9 -6.76 13.34 -0.62
C TYR A 9 -5.71 12.64 0.26
N ILE A 10 -4.49 13.16 0.34
CA ILE A 10 -3.43 12.61 1.21
C ILE A 10 -3.91 12.58 2.65
N LYS A 11 -4.50 13.66 3.15
CA LYS A 11 -5.01 13.75 4.52
C LYS A 11 -6.09 12.70 4.82
N GLU A 12 -7.03 12.47 3.90
CA GLU A 12 -8.08 11.47 4.12
C GLU A 12 -7.55 10.03 4.00
N VAL A 13 -6.64 9.77 3.07
CA VAL A 13 -5.98 8.45 2.93
C VAL A 13 -5.08 8.14 4.11
N GLU A 14 -4.44 9.14 4.68
CA GLU A 14 -3.65 9.01 5.91
C GLU A 14 -4.50 8.56 7.10
N LYS A 15 -5.67 9.19 7.31
CA LYS A 15 -6.62 8.73 8.34
C LYS A 15 -7.06 7.28 8.09
N LEU A 16 -7.29 6.91 6.83
CA LEU A 16 -7.62 5.54 6.47
C LEU A 16 -6.46 4.59 6.81
N ALA A 17 -5.21 4.97 6.52
CA ALA A 17 -4.03 4.17 6.86
C ALA A 17 -3.93 3.91 8.37
N TYR A 18 -4.13 4.94 9.20
CA TYR A 18 -4.15 4.78 10.65
C TYR A 18 -5.25 3.83 11.13
N LYS A 19 -6.47 3.98 10.61
CA LYS A 19 -7.57 3.07 10.93
C LYS A 19 -7.28 1.62 10.52
N LEU A 20 -6.64 1.41 9.37
CA LEU A 20 -6.23 0.07 8.93
C LEU A 20 -5.15 -0.51 9.85
N LEU A 21 -4.17 0.29 10.27
CA LEU A 21 -3.15 -0.13 11.23
C LEU A 21 -3.78 -0.53 12.57
N GLU A 22 -4.76 0.22 13.07
CA GLU A 22 -5.49 -0.13 14.29
C GLU A 22 -6.19 -1.48 14.17
N LEU A 23 -6.88 -1.72 13.04
CA LEU A 23 -7.55 -3.00 12.79
C LEU A 23 -6.56 -4.17 12.67
N ILE A 24 -5.39 -3.94 12.06
CA ILE A 24 -4.32 -4.95 12.01
C ILE A 24 -3.81 -5.25 13.42
N ALA A 25 -3.57 -4.23 14.25
CA ALA A 25 -3.12 -4.42 15.63
C ALA A 25 -4.12 -5.26 16.44
N LEU A 26 -5.40 -4.92 16.37
CA LEU A 26 -6.47 -5.67 17.03
C LEU A 26 -6.56 -7.12 16.53
N SER A 27 -6.40 -7.35 15.22
CA SER A 27 -6.41 -8.71 14.64
C SER A 27 -5.27 -9.61 15.16
N LEU A 28 -4.19 -8.98 15.65
CA LEU A 28 -3.03 -9.64 16.25
C LEU A 28 -3.14 -9.74 17.78
N GLY A 29 -4.24 -9.29 18.39
CA GLY A 29 -4.44 -9.29 19.84
C GLY A 29 -3.67 -8.18 20.57
N LEU A 30 -3.24 -7.13 19.86
CA LEU A 30 -2.55 -5.97 20.42
C LEU A 30 -3.55 -4.85 20.74
N GLU A 31 -3.10 -3.84 21.49
CA GLU A 31 -3.86 -2.60 21.64
C GLU A 31 -4.01 -1.88 20.29
N ALA A 32 -5.18 -1.30 20.03
CA ALA A 32 -5.49 -0.65 18.75
C ALA A 32 -4.41 0.35 18.31
N LYS A 33 -3.90 1.17 19.24
CA LYS A 33 -2.94 2.22 18.94
C LYS A 33 -1.48 1.75 18.93
N ARG A 34 -1.23 0.43 19.07
CA ARG A 34 0.13 -0.12 19.17
C ARG A 34 1.07 0.31 18.04
N PHE A 35 0.55 0.45 16.82
CA PHE A 35 1.40 0.88 15.69
C PHE A 35 1.52 2.40 15.55
N GLU A 36 0.54 3.16 16.06
CA GLU A 36 0.47 4.63 15.91
C GLU A 36 1.74 5.29 16.48
N GLU A 37 2.20 4.79 17.63
CA GLU A 37 3.38 5.28 18.35
C GLU A 37 4.66 5.29 17.50
N PHE A 38 4.78 4.38 16.53
CA PHE A 38 5.94 4.30 15.62
C PHE A 38 5.88 5.29 14.45
N PHE A 39 4.70 5.84 14.14
CA PHE A 39 4.48 6.68 12.95
C PHE A 39 4.14 8.13 13.25
N ILE A 40 3.59 8.46 14.44
CA ILE A 40 3.14 9.84 14.78
C ILE A 40 4.26 10.89 14.71
N LYS A 41 5.48 10.56 15.17
CA LYS A 41 6.55 11.56 15.31
C LYS A 41 7.30 11.85 14.02
N ASP A 42 7.54 10.82 13.20
CA ASP A 42 8.37 10.88 11.99
C ASP A 42 7.63 10.27 10.81
N GLN A 43 6.42 10.75 10.54
CA GLN A 43 5.62 10.22 9.45
C GLN A 43 6.23 10.56 8.09
N THR A 44 6.59 9.51 7.34
CA THR A 44 7.25 9.61 6.02
C THR A 44 6.32 9.21 4.87
N SER A 45 5.00 9.30 5.07
CA SER A 45 4.01 9.02 4.03
C SER A 45 4.28 9.85 2.78
N SER A 46 4.31 9.19 1.63
CA SER A 46 4.52 9.83 0.33
C SER A 46 3.46 9.37 -0.66
N ILE A 47 3.10 10.25 -1.59
CA ILE A 47 2.20 9.92 -2.70
C ILE A 47 3.02 9.71 -3.97
N ARG A 48 2.67 8.68 -4.74
CA ARG A 48 3.19 8.43 -6.09
C ARG A 48 2.04 8.43 -7.08
N LEU A 49 2.14 9.30 -8.10
CA LEU A 49 1.20 9.36 -9.21
C LEU A 49 1.86 8.72 -10.43
N ASN A 50 1.51 7.47 -10.73
CA ASN A 50 2.12 6.72 -11.82
C ASN A 50 1.28 6.85 -13.10
N HIS A 51 1.91 7.20 -14.21
CA HIS A 51 1.30 7.16 -15.54
C HIS A 51 2.09 6.20 -16.43
N TYR A 52 1.45 5.11 -16.86
CA TYR A 52 2.03 4.12 -17.75
C TYR A 52 1.47 4.31 -19.17
N PRO A 53 2.27 4.80 -20.13
CA PRO A 53 1.80 4.99 -21.50
C PRO A 53 1.56 3.64 -22.19
N ALA A 54 0.75 3.65 -23.25
CA ALA A 54 0.53 2.48 -24.09
C ALA A 54 1.86 1.95 -24.65
N CYS A 55 2.11 0.65 -24.49
CA CYS A 55 3.33 -0.01 -24.94
C CYS A 55 3.03 -0.85 -26.19
N PRO A 56 3.79 -0.70 -27.30
CA PRO A 56 3.58 -1.49 -28.51
C PRO A 56 3.96 -2.98 -28.33
N TYR A 57 4.85 -3.29 -27.39
CA TYR A 57 5.33 -4.64 -27.10
C TYR A 57 5.18 -4.97 -25.60
N PRO A 58 3.94 -5.04 -25.08
CA PRO A 58 3.69 -5.11 -23.63
C PRO A 58 4.22 -6.41 -22.99
N HIS A 59 4.38 -7.48 -23.78
CA HIS A 59 4.93 -8.76 -23.32
C HIS A 59 6.46 -8.71 -23.09
N LEU A 60 7.14 -7.67 -23.56
CA LEU A 60 8.59 -7.47 -23.39
C LEU A 60 8.92 -6.36 -22.38
N ALA A 61 7.91 -5.74 -21.78
CA ALA A 61 8.07 -4.57 -20.92
C ALA A 61 7.44 -4.78 -19.55
N LEU A 62 8.00 -4.08 -18.55
CA LEU A 62 7.39 -3.92 -17.23
C LEU A 62 7.19 -2.43 -16.99
N GLY A 63 5.98 -2.03 -16.59
CA GLY A 63 5.72 -0.64 -16.19
C GLY A 63 6.54 -0.27 -14.95
N VAL A 64 6.54 -1.15 -13.95
CA VAL A 64 7.46 -1.13 -12.80
C VAL A 64 7.99 -2.54 -12.57
N GLY A 65 9.28 -2.64 -12.26
CA GLY A 65 9.92 -3.92 -11.95
C GLY A 65 9.34 -4.58 -10.69
N ARG A 66 9.63 -5.87 -10.52
CA ARG A 66 9.23 -6.63 -9.33
C ARG A 66 9.88 -6.02 -8.08
N HIS A 67 9.10 -5.69 -7.07
CA HIS A 67 9.58 -5.10 -5.83
C HIS A 67 8.63 -5.38 -4.67
N LYS A 68 9.06 -4.97 -3.47
CA LYS A 68 8.19 -4.75 -2.32
C LYS A 68 8.22 -3.27 -1.96
N ASP A 69 7.14 -2.79 -1.36
CA ASP A 69 7.07 -1.42 -0.91
C ASP A 69 7.84 -1.23 0.41
N PRO A 70 8.68 -0.20 0.52
CA PRO A 70 9.23 0.22 1.80
C PRO A 70 8.13 0.97 2.57
N GLY A 71 7.86 0.57 3.81
CA GLY A 71 6.85 1.24 4.64
C GLY A 71 5.94 0.26 5.39
N ALA A 72 4.87 0.78 5.97
CA ALA A 72 3.91 -0.01 6.72
C ALA A 72 2.77 -0.55 5.84
N LEU A 73 2.13 0.35 5.09
CA LEU A 73 1.03 0.05 4.18
C LEU A 73 1.16 0.86 2.90
N THR A 74 0.66 0.32 1.80
CA THR A 74 0.36 1.07 0.58
C THR A 74 -1.14 0.99 0.30
N ILE A 75 -1.77 2.15 0.12
CA ILE A 75 -3.17 2.30 -0.26
C ILE A 75 -3.18 2.77 -1.72
N LEU A 76 -3.56 1.88 -2.62
CA LEU A 76 -3.47 2.09 -4.05
C LEU A 76 -4.87 2.25 -4.67
N ALA A 77 -5.09 3.42 -5.28
CA ALA A 77 -6.14 3.61 -6.28
C ALA A 77 -5.58 3.26 -7.66
N GLN A 78 -6.40 2.63 -8.49
CA GLN A 78 -6.08 2.36 -9.89
C GLN A 78 -7.29 2.68 -10.77
N ASP A 79 -7.04 2.87 -12.06
CA ASP A 79 -8.10 3.01 -13.07
C ASP A 79 -8.57 1.64 -13.59
N GLU A 80 -9.47 1.67 -14.57
CA GLU A 80 -10.06 0.49 -15.19
C GLU A 80 -9.13 -0.23 -16.18
N VAL A 81 -7.95 0.31 -16.50
CA VAL A 81 -7.00 -0.34 -17.42
C VAL A 81 -6.35 -1.55 -16.72
N GLY A 82 -6.08 -1.42 -15.43
CA GLY A 82 -5.36 -2.40 -14.63
C GLY A 82 -3.92 -2.62 -15.08
N GLY A 83 -3.29 -3.67 -14.56
CA GLY A 83 -1.88 -4.00 -14.85
C GLY A 83 -1.06 -4.35 -13.61
N LEU A 84 -1.62 -4.16 -12.41
CA LEU A 84 -1.02 -4.67 -11.19
C LEU A 84 -1.05 -6.20 -11.17
N GLU A 85 0.10 -6.79 -10.89
CA GLU A 85 0.25 -8.19 -10.57
C GLU A 85 0.89 -8.34 -9.20
N VAL A 86 0.41 -9.30 -8.41
CA VAL A 86 0.94 -9.60 -7.08
C VAL A 86 1.45 -11.04 -7.04
N LYS A 87 2.62 -11.23 -6.43
CA LYS A 87 3.21 -12.56 -6.28
C LYS A 87 2.68 -13.24 -5.02
N ARG A 88 1.97 -14.36 -5.16
CA ARG A 88 1.46 -15.11 -4.02
C ARG A 88 2.57 -15.92 -3.38
N LYS A 89 2.68 -15.84 -2.04
CA LYS A 89 3.74 -16.53 -1.29
C LYS A 89 3.63 -18.06 -1.37
N ALA A 90 2.40 -18.60 -1.40
CA ALA A 90 2.14 -20.04 -1.32
C ALA A 90 2.71 -20.84 -2.50
N ASP A 91 2.53 -20.33 -3.73
CA ASP A 91 2.87 -21.01 -4.98
C ASP A 91 3.87 -20.22 -5.84
N GLN A 92 4.25 -19.01 -5.43
CA GLN A 92 5.13 -18.10 -6.19
C GLN A 92 4.53 -17.61 -7.51
N GLU A 93 3.23 -17.83 -7.72
CA GLU A 93 2.53 -17.40 -8.93
C GLU A 93 2.22 -15.91 -8.91
N TRP A 94 2.25 -15.29 -10.08
CA TRP A 94 1.81 -13.92 -10.29
C TRP A 94 0.31 -13.90 -10.58
N ILE A 95 -0.43 -13.12 -9.80
CA ILE A 95 -1.86 -12.97 -9.94
C ILE A 95 -2.16 -11.56 -10.42
N ARG A 96 -2.87 -11.44 -11.53
CA ARG A 96 -3.40 -10.16 -11.98
C ARG A 96 -4.51 -9.69 -11.04
N VAL A 97 -4.36 -8.48 -10.51
CA VAL A 97 -5.39 -7.84 -9.69
C VAL A 97 -6.38 -7.17 -10.64
N LYS A 98 -7.64 -7.60 -10.59
CA LYS A 98 -8.71 -7.01 -11.40
C LYS A 98 -9.08 -5.63 -10.84
N PRO A 99 -9.17 -4.57 -11.67
CA PRO A 99 -9.80 -3.32 -11.27
C PRO A 99 -11.18 -3.57 -10.67
N THR A 100 -11.45 -2.90 -9.55
CA THR A 100 -12.73 -2.98 -8.86
C THR A 100 -13.17 -1.53 -8.64
N PRO A 101 -14.31 -1.10 -9.23
CA PRO A 101 -14.81 0.25 -9.07
C PRO A 101 -14.98 0.63 -7.60
N ASP A 102 -14.67 1.88 -7.27
CA ASP A 102 -14.82 2.46 -5.92
C ASP A 102 -14.06 1.72 -4.80
N ALA A 103 -13.02 0.95 -5.14
CA ALA A 103 -12.22 0.19 -4.18
C ALA A 103 -10.75 0.60 -4.18
N TYR A 104 -10.14 0.52 -2.99
CA TYR A 104 -8.68 0.59 -2.83
C TYR A 104 -8.08 -0.80 -2.72
N ILE A 105 -6.88 -0.96 -3.27
CA ILE A 105 -6.01 -2.10 -2.99
C ILE A 105 -5.15 -1.75 -1.78
N ILE A 106 -5.15 -2.62 -0.77
CA ILE A 106 -4.33 -2.46 0.43
C ILE A 106 -3.18 -3.47 0.36
N ASN A 107 -1.95 -2.99 0.29
CA ASN A 107 -0.74 -3.81 0.35
C ASN A 107 -0.04 -3.64 1.70
N VAL A 108 0.36 -4.76 2.31
CA VAL A 108 1.18 -4.77 3.53
C VAL A 108 2.65 -4.68 3.14
N ALA A 109 3.34 -3.66 3.63
CA ALA A 109 4.70 -3.34 3.22
C ALA A 109 5.74 -3.90 4.22
N ASP A 110 7.03 -3.66 3.95
CA ASP A 110 8.12 -4.37 4.63
C ASP A 110 8.22 -4.12 6.14
N ILE A 111 7.83 -2.94 6.64
CA ILE A 111 7.91 -2.62 8.09
C ILE A 111 7.00 -3.55 8.90
N ILE A 112 5.78 -3.82 8.41
CA ILE A 112 4.84 -4.71 9.11
C ILE A 112 5.23 -6.19 8.98
N GLN A 113 6.00 -6.55 7.94
CA GLN A 113 6.47 -7.93 7.76
C GLN A 113 7.59 -8.32 8.75
N VAL A 114 8.21 -7.37 9.44
CA VAL A 114 9.26 -7.67 10.43
C VAL A 114 8.63 -8.37 11.64
N PRO A 115 9.13 -9.54 12.08
CA PRO A 115 8.58 -10.25 13.23
C PRO A 115 8.58 -9.39 14.50
N MET A 116 7.41 -9.18 15.09
CA MET A 116 7.23 -8.39 16.32
C MET A 116 7.83 -9.06 17.57
N LEU A 117 8.33 -10.30 17.45
CA LEU A 117 9.02 -11.03 18.52
C LEU A 117 10.30 -10.33 19.04
N ASN A 118 10.78 -9.30 18.33
CA ASN A 118 11.98 -8.53 18.69
C ASN A 118 11.68 -7.08 19.11
N LEU A 119 10.40 -6.68 19.24
CA LEU A 119 10.07 -5.34 19.73
C LEU A 119 10.00 -5.37 21.26
N PRO A 120 10.68 -4.43 21.96
CA PRO A 120 10.49 -4.29 23.40
C PRO A 120 9.01 -4.01 23.72
N PRO A 121 8.52 -4.42 24.89
CA PRO A 121 7.16 -4.15 25.34
C PRO A 121 6.83 -2.66 25.23
#